data_AF-A0A7D9LHM1-F1
#
_entry.id   AF-A0A7D9LHM1-F1
#
_cell.length_a   1.000
_cell.length_b   1.000
_cell.length_c   1.000
_cell.angle_alpha   90.00
_cell.angle_beta   90.00
_cell.angle_gamma   90.00
#
_symmetry.space_group_name_H-M   'P 1'
#
loop_
_entity.id
_entity.type
_entity.pdbx_description
1 polymer ?
#
loop_
_entity_poly.entity_id
_entity_poly.type
_entity_poly.pdbx_seq_one_letter_code
_entity_poly.pdbx_strand_id
1 'polypeptide(L)'
;MENDKKLVLKHLHEKLPGVIASDASASVIKIWKDFGNLYTMIETRGASDEFITDYFEQAKKWIPLFNTIQGAGGICDGYAKANVTPSMHCMVYHVPSFMRMHGGMKKFTGQGIEKNNDNCRRIHLGKSNKCDAAGNVLRVMKRMTTLSAPREYNKRKSVYWDSELNEKRKKQKCQLQQSCKDASSSQVYVANTMSADELREGLKRFGIQTRVRKFTHLHEMYRQALKNQ
;
A
#
# COMPACT_ATOMS: atom_id res chain seq x y z
N MET A 1 5.14 2.68 2.91
CA MET A 1 6.41 2.30 3.57
C MET A 1 7.63 2.96 2.92
N GLU A 2 7.92 2.78 1.61
CA GLU A 2 9.13 3.41 1.02
C GLU A 2 9.05 4.95 0.93
N ASN A 3 7.88 5.49 0.57
CA ASN A 3 7.67 6.95 0.57
C ASN A 3 7.85 7.54 1.98
N ASP A 4 7.41 6.82 3.01
CA ASP A 4 7.52 7.26 4.40
C ASP A 4 8.99 7.37 4.82
N LYS A 5 9.83 6.40 4.43
CA LYS A 5 11.29 6.44 4.69
C LYS A 5 11.95 7.66 4.06
N LYS A 6 11.60 7.98 2.81
CA LYS A 6 12.13 9.17 2.11
C LYS A 6 11.65 10.47 2.76
N LEU A 7 10.40 10.52 3.21
CA LEU A 7 9.86 11.66 3.96
C LEU A 7 10.59 11.86 5.29
N VAL A 8 10.86 10.78 6.01
CA VAL A 8 11.63 10.81 7.27
C VAL A 8 13.04 11.35 7.00
N LEU A 9 13.77 10.81 6.03
CA LEU A 9 15.12 11.29 5.72
C LEU A 9 15.14 12.77 5.33
N LYS A 10 14.11 13.24 4.59
CA LYS A 10 14.05 14.61 4.11
C LYS A 10 13.68 15.62 5.21
N HIS A 11 12.73 15.28 6.07
CA HIS A 11 12.08 16.27 6.95
C HIS A 11 12.28 16.03 8.45
N LEU A 12 12.82 14.88 8.86
CA LEU A 12 12.96 14.57 10.29
C LEU A 12 13.82 15.61 11.00
N HIS A 13 14.99 15.93 10.44
CA HIS A 13 15.94 16.87 11.05
C HIS A 13 15.34 18.26 11.30
N GLU A 14 14.38 18.70 10.47
CA GLU A 14 13.67 19.99 10.61
C GLU A 14 12.66 19.98 11.77
N LYS A 15 12.16 18.80 12.15
CA LYS A 15 11.10 18.60 13.15
C LYS A 15 11.62 18.15 14.52
N LEU A 16 12.90 17.84 14.63
CA LEU A 16 13.56 17.47 15.89
C LEU A 16 13.85 18.63 16.86
N PRO A 17 14.02 19.90 16.44
CA PRO A 17 14.18 21.01 17.38
C PRO A 17 13.01 21.10 18.37
N GLY A 18 13.31 21.19 19.67
CA GLY A 18 12.30 21.28 20.74
C GLY A 18 11.67 19.93 21.14
N VAL A 19 11.99 18.83 20.46
CA VAL A 19 11.53 17.47 20.82
C VAL A 19 12.56 16.73 21.65
N ILE A 20 13.85 16.96 21.38
CA ILE A 20 14.98 16.32 22.06
C ILE A 20 15.55 17.28 23.13
N ALA A 21 16.08 16.72 24.21
CA ALA A 21 16.83 17.45 25.24
C ALA A 21 17.89 18.38 24.61
N SER A 22 18.02 19.59 25.15
CA SER A 22 18.73 20.71 24.51
C SER A 22 20.22 20.46 24.27
N ASP A 23 20.85 19.59 25.06
CA ASP A 23 22.26 19.21 24.99
C ASP A 23 22.56 18.21 23.87
N ALA A 24 21.68 17.23 23.64
CA ALA A 24 21.84 16.21 22.61
C ALA A 24 21.21 16.61 21.26
N SER A 25 20.26 17.55 21.26
CA SER A 25 19.42 17.91 20.10
C SER A 25 20.24 18.28 18.85
N ALA A 26 21.25 19.13 18.99
CA ALA A 26 22.10 19.56 17.87
C ALA A 26 22.84 18.39 17.22
N SER A 27 23.37 17.47 18.04
CA SER A 27 24.09 16.28 17.56
C SER A 27 23.15 15.30 16.86
N VAL A 28 21.96 15.04 17.42
CA VAL A 28 20.98 14.14 16.78
C VAL A 28 20.51 14.70 15.44
N ILE A 29 20.20 16.00 15.38
CA ILE A 29 19.83 16.68 14.13
C ILE A 29 20.94 16.52 13.09
N LYS A 30 22.20 16.72 13.50
CA LYS A 30 23.35 16.57 12.61
C LYS A 30 23.51 15.14 12.10
N ILE A 31 23.36 14.12 12.95
CA ILE A 31 23.42 12.70 12.54
C ILE A 31 22.41 12.41 11.44
N TRP A 32 21.16 12.83 11.61
CA TRP A 32 20.10 12.57 10.64
C TRP A 32 20.31 13.32 9.33
N LYS A 33 20.78 14.57 9.41
CA LYS A 33 21.12 15.37 8.22
C LYS A 33 22.28 14.73 7.44
N ASP A 34 23.36 14.37 8.13
CA ASP A 34 24.53 13.74 7.53
C ASP A 34 24.17 12.36 6.95
N PHE A 35 23.35 11.58 7.65
CA PHE A 35 22.86 10.29 7.13
C PHE A 35 22.02 10.46 5.87
N GLY A 36 21.15 11.48 5.82
CA GLY A 36 20.38 11.83 4.63
C GLY A 36 21.29 12.14 3.43
N ASN A 37 22.37 12.90 3.64
CA ASN A 37 23.37 13.21 2.60
C ASN A 37 24.12 11.95 2.15
N LEU A 38 24.59 11.11 3.08
CA LEU A 38 25.23 9.85 2.74
C LEU A 38 24.30 8.96 1.91
N TYR A 39 23.02 8.88 2.30
CA TYR A 39 22.03 8.10 1.59
C TYR A 39 21.81 8.59 0.15
N THR A 40 21.72 9.91 -0.07
CA THR A 40 21.59 10.45 -1.44
C THR A 40 22.84 10.18 -2.28
N MET A 41 24.03 10.21 -1.69
CA MET A 41 25.28 9.87 -2.39
C MET A 41 25.30 8.40 -2.86
N ILE A 42 24.78 7.47 -2.04
CA ILE A 42 24.66 6.04 -2.41
C ILE A 42 23.71 5.84 -3.60
N GLU A 43 22.66 6.66 -3.70
CA GLU A 43 21.69 6.61 -4.80
C GLU A 43 22.21 7.25 -6.11
N THR A 44 23.36 7.92 -6.08
CA THR A 44 23.97 8.51 -7.28
C THR A 44 24.55 7.44 -8.20
N ARG A 45 24.39 7.65 -9.52
CA ARG A 45 24.96 6.77 -10.56
C ARG A 45 26.26 7.36 -11.09
N GLY A 46 27.23 6.52 -11.44
CA GLY A 46 28.45 6.97 -12.11
C GLY A 46 29.31 7.87 -11.22
N ALA A 47 29.57 7.43 -9.99
CA ALA A 47 30.43 8.13 -9.06
C ALA A 47 31.88 8.13 -9.54
N SER A 48 32.53 9.29 -9.56
CA SER A 48 33.99 9.40 -9.76
C SER A 48 34.74 8.96 -8.51
N ASP A 49 36.05 8.74 -8.62
CA ASP A 49 36.88 8.35 -7.47
C ASP A 49 36.96 9.44 -6.40
N GLU A 50 36.94 10.72 -6.80
CA GLU A 50 36.88 11.85 -5.88
C GLU A 50 35.56 11.84 -5.09
N PHE A 51 34.44 11.58 -5.78
CA PHE A 51 33.14 11.47 -5.14
C PHE A 51 33.08 10.32 -4.13
N ILE A 52 33.67 9.17 -4.48
CA ILE A 52 33.71 8.00 -3.59
C ILE A 52 34.61 8.26 -2.38
N THR A 53 35.70 9.00 -2.57
CA THR A 53 36.60 9.40 -1.49
C THR A 53 35.91 10.36 -0.53
N ASP A 54 35.23 11.38 -1.05
CA ASP A 54 34.41 12.30 -0.25
C ASP A 54 33.32 11.56 0.53
N TYR A 55 32.60 10.64 -0.13
CA TYR A 55 31.62 9.77 0.53
C TYR A 55 32.25 8.99 1.70
N PHE A 56 33.41 8.36 1.47
CA PHE A 56 34.08 7.56 2.50
C PHE A 56 34.51 8.42 3.69
N GLU A 57 35.06 9.61 3.44
CA GLU A 57 35.45 10.53 4.51
C GLU A 57 34.25 10.97 5.35
N GLN A 58 33.14 11.32 4.71
CA GLN A 58 31.91 11.70 5.40
C GLN A 58 31.33 10.52 6.20
N ALA A 59 31.26 9.33 5.60
CA ALA A 59 30.75 8.12 6.25
C ALA A 59 31.61 7.72 7.46
N LYS A 60 32.94 7.84 7.34
CA LYS A 60 33.89 7.56 8.42
C LYS A 60 33.77 8.55 9.58
N LYS A 61 33.45 9.82 9.31
CA LYS A 61 33.19 10.85 10.35
C LYS A 61 31.83 10.67 11.02
N TRP A 62 30.88 10.02 10.35
CA TRP A 62 29.52 9.83 10.86
C TRP A 62 29.43 8.84 12.04
N ILE A 63 30.20 7.74 12.03
CA ILE A 63 30.19 6.76 13.15
C ILE A 63 30.69 7.34 14.47
N PRO A 64 31.82 8.08 14.53
CA PRO A 64 32.22 8.78 15.74
C PRO A 64 31.16 9.76 16.23
N LEU A 65 30.51 10.51 15.33
CA LEU A 65 29.43 11.42 15.68
C LEU A 65 28.25 10.68 16.33
N PHE A 66 27.89 9.51 15.80
CA PHE A 66 26.89 8.63 16.40
C PHE A 66 27.27 8.26 17.84
N ASN A 67 28.51 7.83 18.07
CA ASN A 67 28.98 7.41 19.40
C ASN A 67 29.13 8.59 20.40
N THR A 68 29.37 9.82 19.93
CA THR A 68 29.56 10.98 20.83
C THR A 68 28.32 11.36 21.63
N ILE A 69 27.12 10.97 21.18
CA ILE A 69 25.86 11.27 21.90
C ILE A 69 25.79 10.53 23.23
N GLN A 70 26.41 9.35 23.34
CA GLN A 70 26.52 8.63 24.61
C GLN A 70 27.45 9.37 25.59
N GLY A 71 28.51 10.01 25.09
CA GLY A 71 29.55 10.64 25.89
C GLY A 71 29.20 12.00 26.48
N ALA A 72 28.20 12.70 25.93
CA ALA A 72 27.77 14.04 26.38
C ALA A 72 26.84 14.01 27.61
N GLY A 73 26.99 13.03 28.50
CA GLY A 73 26.24 12.93 29.77
C GLY A 73 25.21 11.80 29.86
N GLY A 74 25.22 10.80 28.96
CA GLY A 74 24.32 9.64 29.07
C GLY A 74 22.85 9.94 28.80
N ILE A 75 22.55 10.98 28.03
CA ILE A 75 21.20 11.58 27.94
C ILE A 75 20.30 10.87 26.91
N CYS A 76 20.89 10.12 25.97
CA CYS A 76 20.15 9.38 24.95
C CYS A 76 20.65 7.94 24.85
N ASP A 77 19.91 7.01 25.47
CA ASP A 77 20.10 5.58 25.29
C ASP A 77 19.89 5.20 23.82
N GLY A 78 20.77 4.35 23.30
CA GLY A 78 20.70 3.86 21.91
C GLY A 78 21.88 4.24 21.02
N TYR A 79 22.68 5.24 21.40
CA TYR A 79 23.80 5.75 20.59
C TYR A 79 25.17 5.14 20.93
N ALA A 80 25.18 3.99 21.60
CA ALA A 80 26.41 3.34 22.03
C ALA A 80 27.14 2.64 20.88
N LYS A 81 28.47 2.47 21.03
CA LYS A 81 29.28 1.66 20.10
C LYS A 81 28.73 0.24 19.91
N ALA A 82 28.16 -0.34 20.96
CA ALA A 82 27.52 -1.66 20.92
C ALA A 82 26.28 -1.71 19.98
N ASN A 83 25.67 -0.56 19.68
CA ASN A 83 24.49 -0.44 18.83
C ASN A 83 24.85 -0.10 17.37
N VAL A 84 26.14 -0.06 17.02
CA VAL A 84 26.55 0.06 15.62
C VAL A 84 26.15 -1.22 14.88
N THR A 85 25.18 -1.08 13.99
CA THR A 85 24.62 -2.23 13.26
C THR A 85 25.53 -2.70 12.13
N PRO A 86 25.40 -3.96 11.67
CA PRO A 86 26.11 -4.43 10.47
C PRO A 86 25.88 -3.54 9.25
N SER A 87 24.67 -3.00 9.07
CA SER A 87 24.37 -2.08 7.96
C SER A 87 25.17 -0.78 8.05
N MET A 88 25.38 -0.23 9.25
CA MET A 88 26.23 0.94 9.46
C MET A 88 27.69 0.62 9.14
N HIS A 89 28.20 -0.54 9.55
CA HIS A 89 29.54 -1.00 9.19
C HIS A 89 29.71 -1.15 7.67
N CYS A 90 28.76 -1.83 7.01
CA CYS A 90 28.77 -2.00 5.56
C CYS A 90 28.73 -0.67 4.81
N MET A 91 27.92 0.29 5.28
CA MET A 91 27.84 1.63 4.70
C MET A 91 29.21 2.33 4.70
N VAL A 92 30.00 2.22 5.77
CA VAL A 92 31.29 2.90 5.84
C VAL A 92 32.38 2.18 5.05
N TYR A 93 32.50 0.85 5.21
CA TYR A 93 33.68 0.14 4.73
C TYR A 93 33.46 -0.63 3.42
N HIS A 94 32.24 -1.09 3.16
CA HIS A 94 31.96 -1.92 1.98
C HIS A 94 31.37 -1.10 0.84
N VAL A 95 30.44 -0.18 1.11
CA VAL A 95 29.81 0.64 0.05
C VAL A 95 30.82 1.39 -0.83
N PRO A 96 31.87 2.07 -0.31
CA PRO A 96 32.85 2.73 -1.18
C PRO A 96 33.60 1.74 -2.09
N SER A 97 33.94 0.55 -1.57
CA SER A 97 34.59 -0.51 -2.35
C SER A 97 33.68 -1.00 -3.48
N PHE A 98 32.40 -1.24 -3.19
CA PHE A 98 31.42 -1.64 -4.19
C PHE A 98 31.15 -0.53 -5.22
N MET A 99 31.14 0.75 -4.79
CA MET A 99 30.99 1.88 -5.71
C MET A 99 32.14 1.93 -6.72
N ARG A 100 33.39 1.71 -6.29
CA ARG A 100 34.54 1.62 -7.20
C ARG A 100 34.44 0.42 -8.13
N MET A 101 34.13 -0.75 -7.59
CA MET A 101 34.10 -1.99 -8.36
C MET A 101 32.99 -2.02 -9.41
N HIS A 102 31.87 -1.35 -9.14
CA HIS A 102 30.67 -1.46 -9.97
C HIS A 102 30.11 -0.14 -10.50
N GLY A 103 30.75 1.00 -10.26
CA GLY A 103 30.26 2.32 -10.72
C GLY A 103 28.97 2.77 -10.03
N GLY A 104 28.76 2.36 -8.77
CA GLY A 104 27.63 2.76 -7.93
C GLY A 104 26.73 1.62 -7.43
N MET A 105 25.92 1.93 -6.41
CA MET A 105 25.09 0.93 -5.69
C MET A 105 23.66 0.79 -6.22
N LYS A 106 23.11 1.85 -6.84
CA LYS A 106 21.69 1.94 -7.20
C LYS A 106 21.16 0.77 -8.05
N LYS A 107 22.00 0.19 -8.90
CA LYS A 107 21.62 -0.92 -9.79
C LYS A 107 21.41 -2.26 -9.05
N PHE A 108 21.94 -2.40 -7.84
CA PHE A 108 21.83 -3.62 -7.03
C PHE A 108 20.71 -3.54 -5.98
N THR A 109 19.84 -2.53 -6.06
CA THR A 109 18.74 -2.37 -5.11
C THR A 109 17.68 -3.47 -5.32
N GLY A 110 17.21 -4.07 -4.22
CA GLY A 110 16.14 -5.07 -4.24
C GLY A 110 14.74 -4.49 -4.51
N GLN A 111 14.60 -3.18 -4.62
CA GLN A 111 13.32 -2.46 -4.75
C GLN A 111 12.47 -2.99 -5.92
N GLY A 112 13.10 -3.28 -7.06
CA GLY A 112 12.41 -3.82 -8.23
C GLY A 112 11.81 -5.20 -7.96
N ILE A 113 12.50 -6.03 -7.19
CA ILE A 113 12.07 -7.39 -6.83
C ILE A 113 10.92 -7.31 -5.81
N GLU A 114 11.03 -6.44 -4.79
CA GLU A 114 9.96 -6.22 -3.81
C GLU A 114 8.68 -5.75 -4.49
N LYS A 115 8.78 -4.76 -5.39
CA LYS A 115 7.63 -4.29 -6.18
C LYS A 115 7.05 -5.39 -7.07
N ASN A 116 7.92 -6.25 -7.62
CA ASN A 116 7.46 -7.39 -8.39
C ASN A 116 6.67 -8.38 -7.52
N ASN A 117 7.14 -8.66 -6.31
CA ASN A 117 6.44 -9.51 -5.35
C ASN A 117 5.06 -8.93 -4.97
N ASP A 118 4.96 -7.63 -4.73
CA ASP A 118 3.69 -6.95 -4.48
C ASP A 118 2.72 -7.11 -5.66
N ASN A 119 3.21 -6.97 -6.89
CA ASN A 119 2.41 -7.18 -8.10
C ASN A 119 1.95 -8.63 -8.23
N CYS A 120 2.85 -9.60 -8.00
CA CYS A 120 2.53 -11.03 -8.00
C CYS A 120 1.42 -11.34 -7.00
N ARG A 121 1.54 -10.85 -5.76
CA ARG A 121 0.54 -11.01 -4.71
C ARG A 121 -0.81 -10.41 -5.12
N ARG A 122 -0.82 -9.19 -5.66
CA ARG A 122 -2.05 -8.53 -6.14
C ARG A 122 -2.74 -9.32 -7.25
N ILE A 123 -1.99 -9.85 -8.22
CA ILE A 123 -2.54 -10.64 -9.31
C ILE A 123 -3.09 -11.96 -8.77
N HIS A 124 -2.34 -12.63 -7.91
CA HIS A 124 -2.75 -13.89 -7.29
C HIS A 124 -4.07 -13.73 -6.52
N LEU A 125 -4.21 -12.67 -5.73
CA LEU A 125 -5.39 -12.45 -4.89
C LEU A 125 -6.61 -11.88 -5.64
N GLY A 126 -6.41 -11.05 -6.66
CA GLY A 126 -7.50 -10.31 -7.30
C GLY A 126 -7.81 -10.67 -8.75
N LYS A 127 -6.91 -11.38 -9.46
CA LYS A 127 -7.02 -11.60 -10.91
C LYS A 127 -6.76 -13.04 -11.35
N SER A 128 -6.45 -13.94 -10.42
CA SER A 128 -6.20 -15.36 -10.69
C SER A 128 -7.41 -16.20 -10.31
N ASN A 129 -7.78 -17.17 -11.14
CA ASN A 129 -8.75 -18.22 -10.80
C ASN A 129 -8.14 -19.35 -9.94
N LYS A 130 -6.87 -19.22 -9.54
CA LYS A 130 -6.10 -20.12 -8.66
C LYS A 130 -5.86 -21.54 -9.18
N CYS A 131 -6.42 -21.94 -10.32
CA CYS A 131 -6.12 -23.25 -10.94
C CYS A 131 -4.68 -23.36 -11.44
N ASP A 132 -4.12 -22.24 -11.95
CA ASP A 132 -2.72 -22.12 -12.37
C ASP A 132 -2.20 -20.76 -11.90
N ALA A 133 -1.96 -20.65 -10.59
CA ALA A 133 -1.60 -19.39 -9.96
C ALA A 133 -0.32 -18.78 -10.54
N ALA A 134 0.72 -19.60 -10.74
CA ALA A 134 2.00 -19.15 -11.27
C ALA A 134 1.87 -18.70 -12.73
N GLY A 135 1.25 -19.51 -13.59
CA GLY A 135 1.05 -19.16 -15.00
C GLY A 135 0.13 -17.95 -15.18
N ASN A 136 -0.86 -17.76 -14.31
CA ASN A 136 -1.70 -16.56 -14.31
C ASN A 136 -0.90 -15.29 -13.99
N VAL A 137 -0.03 -15.34 -12.98
CA VAL A 137 0.86 -14.21 -12.63
C VAL A 137 1.76 -13.87 -13.81
N LEU A 138 2.44 -14.86 -14.39
CA LEU A 138 3.35 -14.67 -15.51
C LEU A 138 2.64 -14.08 -16.75
N ARG A 139 1.47 -14.64 -17.11
CA ARG A 139 0.67 -14.15 -18.25
C ARG A 139 0.19 -12.71 -18.06
N VAL A 140 -0.29 -12.36 -16.86
CA VAL A 140 -0.76 -11.01 -16.56
C VAL A 140 0.40 -10.02 -16.54
N MET A 141 1.53 -10.37 -15.94
CA MET A 141 2.73 -9.54 -15.95
C MET A 141 3.23 -9.29 -17.38
N LYS A 142 3.37 -10.34 -18.20
CA LYS A 142 3.77 -10.21 -19.61
C LYS A 142 2.83 -9.29 -20.37
N ARG A 143 1.52 -9.43 -20.16
CA ARG A 143 0.51 -8.55 -20.75
C ARG A 143 0.70 -7.09 -20.32
N MET A 144 0.97 -6.82 -19.04
CA MET A 144 1.22 -5.46 -18.56
C MET A 144 2.47 -4.85 -19.21
N THR A 145 3.53 -5.64 -19.40
CA THR A 145 4.76 -5.18 -20.08
C THR A 145 4.51 -4.88 -21.57
N THR A 146 3.74 -5.72 -22.27
CA THR A 146 3.46 -5.54 -23.71
C THR A 146 2.49 -4.39 -24.00
N LEU A 147 1.60 -4.06 -23.06
CA LEU A 147 0.59 -3.01 -23.22
C LEU A 147 1.08 -1.62 -22.78
N SER A 148 2.38 -1.34 -22.87
CA SER A 148 2.98 -0.07 -22.43
C SER A 148 2.49 1.17 -23.21
N ALA A 149 1.74 0.97 -24.30
CA ALA A 149 1.03 2.02 -25.02
C ALA A 149 -0.49 1.82 -24.91
N PRO A 150 -1.29 2.91 -24.78
CA PRO A 150 -2.73 2.83 -24.95
C PRO A 150 -3.02 2.20 -26.31
N ARG A 151 -3.74 1.07 -26.31
CA ARG A 151 -4.23 0.52 -27.57
C ARG A 151 -5.24 1.51 -28.13
N GLU A 152 -5.08 1.88 -29.40
CA GLU A 152 -6.09 2.61 -30.14
C GLU A 152 -7.38 1.77 -30.12
N TYR A 153 -8.33 2.22 -29.30
CA TYR A 153 -9.55 1.48 -29.05
C TYR A 153 -10.61 1.93 -30.06
N ASN A 154 -10.63 1.24 -31.20
CA ASN A 154 -11.69 1.42 -32.17
C ASN A 154 -12.92 0.59 -31.76
N LYS A 155 -13.98 1.27 -31.30
CA LYS A 155 -15.29 0.66 -31.02
C LYS A 155 -15.87 0.12 -32.33
N ARG A 156 -15.64 -1.17 -32.64
CA ARG A 156 -16.16 -1.83 -33.85
C ARG A 156 -17.70 -1.80 -33.97
N LYS A 157 -18.42 -1.58 -32.87
CA LYS A 157 -19.88 -1.39 -32.83
C LYS A 157 -20.23 -0.19 -31.95
N SER A 158 -20.02 1.04 -32.43
CA SER A 158 -20.33 2.27 -31.68
C SER A 158 -21.78 2.25 -31.16
N VAL A 159 -22.74 1.90 -32.01
CA VAL A 159 -24.17 1.77 -31.65
C VAL A 159 -24.39 0.87 -30.44
N TYR A 160 -23.72 -0.29 -30.37
CA TYR A 160 -23.83 -1.19 -29.22
C TYR A 160 -23.33 -0.54 -27.92
N TRP A 161 -22.18 0.14 -27.98
CA TRP A 161 -21.53 0.73 -26.81
C TRP A 161 -22.20 2.02 -26.34
N ASP A 162 -22.79 2.79 -27.26
CA ASP A 162 -23.30 4.12 -26.97
C ASP A 162 -24.79 4.07 -26.57
N SER A 163 -25.62 3.25 -27.23
CA SER A 163 -27.06 3.15 -26.95
C SER A 163 -27.51 1.76 -26.47
N GLU A 164 -27.21 0.68 -27.20
CA GLU A 164 -27.82 -0.63 -26.91
C GLU A 164 -27.45 -1.19 -25.53
N LEU A 165 -26.21 -0.99 -25.07
CA LEU A 165 -25.76 -1.45 -23.76
C LEU A 165 -26.52 -0.74 -22.63
N ASN A 166 -26.71 0.57 -22.77
CA ASN A 166 -27.45 1.38 -21.81
C ASN A 166 -28.93 1.00 -21.80
N GLU A 167 -29.52 0.77 -22.98
CA GLU A 167 -30.89 0.29 -23.10
C GLU A 167 -31.07 -1.12 -22.51
N LYS A 168 -30.16 -2.05 -22.77
CA LYS A 168 -30.18 -3.40 -22.18
C LYS A 168 -30.11 -3.33 -20.65
N ARG A 169 -29.21 -2.50 -20.10
CA ARG A 169 -29.09 -2.29 -18.65
C ARG A 169 -30.35 -1.64 -18.06
N LYS A 170 -30.94 -0.67 -18.76
CA LYS A 170 -32.19 -0.01 -18.34
C LYS A 170 -33.36 -1.00 -18.35
N LYS A 171 -33.50 -1.80 -19.40
CA LYS A 171 -34.50 -2.88 -19.50
C LYS A 171 -34.32 -3.92 -18.39
N GLN A 172 -33.09 -4.33 -18.11
CA GLN A 172 -32.80 -5.30 -17.04
C GLN A 172 -33.12 -4.74 -15.64
N LYS A 173 -32.82 -3.46 -15.39
CA LYS A 173 -33.24 -2.75 -14.16
C LYS A 173 -34.76 -2.65 -14.04
N CYS A 174 -35.46 -2.32 -15.13
CA CYS A 174 -36.93 -2.28 -15.13
C CYS A 174 -37.54 -3.66 -14.90
N GLN A 175 -37.01 -4.72 -15.50
CA GLN A 175 -37.48 -6.10 -15.28
C GLN A 175 -37.30 -6.57 -13.83
N LEU A 176 -36.17 -6.24 -13.20
CA LEU A 176 -35.94 -6.50 -11.77
C LEU A 176 -36.90 -5.70 -10.87
N GLN A 177 -37.29 -4.49 -11.28
CA GLN A 177 -38.28 -3.66 -10.56
C GLN A 177 -39.72 -4.11 -10.79
N GLN A 178 -40.05 -4.65 -11.98
CA GLN A 178 -41.37 -5.19 -12.32
C GLN A 178 -41.64 -6.49 -11.58
N SER A 179 -40.64 -7.39 -11.52
CA SER A 179 -40.68 -8.62 -10.69
C SER A 179 -40.88 -8.34 -9.19
N CYS A 180 -40.53 -7.14 -8.72
CA CYS A 180 -40.80 -6.70 -7.35
C CYS A 180 -42.22 -6.11 -7.15
N LYS A 181 -42.93 -5.72 -8.22
CA LYS A 181 -44.25 -5.05 -8.15
C LYS A 181 -45.43 -6.00 -8.32
N ASP A 182 -45.23 -7.15 -8.96
CA ASP A 182 -46.30 -8.13 -9.20
C ASP A 182 -46.53 -9.10 -8.02
N ALA A 183 -45.83 -8.90 -6.90
CA ALA A 183 -46.06 -9.64 -5.66
C ALA A 183 -46.95 -8.83 -4.69
N SER A 184 -48.27 -9.04 -4.80
CA SER A 184 -49.34 -8.74 -3.83
C SER A 184 -49.22 -7.44 -3.00
N SER A 185 -50.02 -6.44 -3.40
CA SER A 185 -50.00 -5.04 -2.95
C SER A 185 -50.46 -4.76 -1.50
N SER A 186 -50.77 -5.77 -0.68
CA SER A 186 -51.34 -5.53 0.66
C SER A 186 -50.42 -5.89 1.84
N GLN A 187 -49.39 -6.72 1.65
CA GLN A 187 -48.45 -7.09 2.74
C GLN A 187 -47.13 -6.30 2.72
N VAL A 188 -46.78 -5.66 1.59
CA VAL A 188 -45.50 -4.94 1.42
C VAL A 188 -45.45 -3.60 2.15
N TYR A 189 -46.60 -2.97 2.42
CA TYR A 189 -46.64 -1.65 3.08
C TYR A 189 -46.24 -1.72 4.57
N VAL A 190 -46.50 -2.86 5.23
CA VAL A 190 -46.20 -3.05 6.66
C VAL A 190 -44.70 -3.26 6.90
N ALA A 191 -43.97 -3.88 5.96
CA ALA A 191 -42.53 -4.16 6.11
C ALA A 191 -41.65 -2.90 5.98
N ASN A 192 -42.10 -1.89 5.22
CA ASN A 192 -41.31 -0.68 4.97
C ASN A 192 -41.26 0.30 6.15
N THR A 193 -42.08 0.11 7.18
CA THR A 193 -42.14 0.94 8.40
C THR A 193 -41.54 0.27 9.64
N MET A 194 -41.12 -1.00 9.54
CA MET A 194 -40.57 -1.75 10.67
C MET A 194 -39.09 -1.44 10.90
N SER A 195 -38.73 -1.27 12.17
CA SER A 195 -37.35 -1.13 12.63
C SER A 195 -36.57 -2.44 12.49
N ALA A 196 -35.24 -2.35 12.58
CA ALA A 196 -34.35 -3.52 12.44
C ALA A 196 -34.62 -4.63 13.48
N ASP A 197 -35.14 -4.29 14.66
CA ASP A 197 -35.41 -5.26 15.72
C ASP A 197 -36.76 -5.95 15.52
N GLU A 198 -37.77 -5.22 15.03
CA GLU A 198 -39.07 -5.78 14.68
C GLU A 198 -38.96 -6.75 13.50
N LEU A 199 -38.09 -6.46 12.52
CA LEU A 199 -37.80 -7.38 11.40
C LEU A 199 -37.11 -8.68 11.89
N ARG A 200 -36.26 -8.61 12.92
CA ARG A 200 -35.63 -9.80 13.52
C ARG A 200 -36.62 -10.65 14.28
N GLU A 201 -37.50 -10.03 15.05
CA GLU A 201 -38.57 -10.75 15.76
C GLU A 201 -39.58 -11.37 14.79
N GLY A 202 -39.92 -10.66 13.70
CA GLY A 202 -40.73 -11.22 12.61
C GLY A 202 -40.09 -12.46 11.99
N LEU A 203 -38.80 -12.40 11.63
CA LEU A 203 -38.06 -13.55 11.10
C LEU A 203 -38.01 -14.73 12.07
N LYS A 204 -37.90 -14.49 13.39
CA LYS A 204 -37.97 -15.54 14.41
C LYS A 204 -39.32 -16.26 14.42
N ARG A 205 -40.43 -15.54 14.21
CA ARG A 205 -41.77 -16.16 14.09
C ARG A 205 -41.88 -17.10 12.89
N PHE A 206 -41.11 -16.83 11.83
CA PHE A 206 -40.94 -17.72 10.69
C PHE A 206 -39.88 -18.81 10.89
N GLY A 207 -39.30 -18.95 12.11
CA GLY A 207 -38.26 -19.94 12.41
C GLY A 207 -36.87 -19.59 11.89
N ILE A 208 -36.65 -18.38 11.38
CA ILE A 208 -35.38 -17.96 10.78
C ILE A 208 -34.58 -17.12 11.79
N GLN A 209 -33.49 -17.68 12.32
CA GLN A 209 -32.53 -16.92 13.13
C GLN A 209 -31.45 -16.28 12.24
N THR A 210 -31.28 -14.96 12.35
CA THR A 210 -30.29 -14.21 11.56
C THR A 210 -29.41 -13.34 12.44
N ARG A 211 -28.10 -13.28 12.11
CA ARG A 211 -27.12 -12.37 12.73
C ARG A 211 -26.80 -11.16 11.83
N VAL A 212 -27.56 -10.98 10.75
CA VAL A 212 -27.33 -9.93 9.75
C VAL A 212 -27.55 -8.56 10.37
N ARG A 213 -26.54 -7.68 10.25
CA ARG A 213 -26.59 -6.31 10.77
C ARG A 213 -27.05 -5.28 9.73
N LYS A 214 -26.89 -5.60 8.44
CA LYS A 214 -27.20 -4.68 7.35
C LYS A 214 -28.71 -4.64 7.10
N PHE A 215 -29.33 -3.49 7.35
CA PHE A 215 -30.78 -3.29 7.28
C PHE A 215 -31.40 -3.70 5.94
N THR A 216 -30.78 -3.32 4.82
CA THR A 216 -31.30 -3.64 3.47
C THR A 216 -31.42 -5.15 3.25
N HIS A 217 -30.48 -5.92 3.78
CA HIS A 217 -30.44 -7.38 3.59
C HIS A 217 -31.40 -8.08 4.56
N LEU A 218 -31.54 -7.55 5.79
CA LEU A 218 -32.53 -8.00 6.76
C LEU A 218 -33.97 -7.84 6.23
N HIS A 219 -34.24 -6.69 5.60
CA HIS A 219 -35.52 -6.38 4.99
C HIS A 219 -35.83 -7.30 3.79
N GLU A 220 -34.81 -7.66 3.01
CA GLU A 220 -34.96 -8.58 1.89
C GLU A 220 -35.23 -10.01 2.35
N MET A 221 -34.54 -10.47 3.40
CA MET A 221 -34.81 -11.77 4.04
C MET A 221 -36.25 -11.86 4.55
N TYR A 222 -36.75 -10.80 5.21
CA TYR A 222 -38.13 -10.78 5.71
C TYR A 222 -39.17 -10.78 4.59
N ARG A 223 -38.94 -10.03 3.50
CA ARG A 223 -39.81 -10.08 2.31
C ARG A 223 -39.84 -11.46 1.66
N GLN A 224 -38.70 -12.16 1.62
CA GLN A 224 -38.64 -13.52 1.08
C GLN A 224 -39.38 -14.51 1.97
N ALA A 225 -39.26 -14.39 3.30
CA ALA A 225 -40.00 -15.22 4.24
C ALA A 225 -41.53 -15.07 4.08
N LEU A 226 -42.03 -13.84 3.87
CA LEU A 226 -43.45 -13.59 3.59
C LEU A 226 -43.94 -14.19 2.28
N LYS A 227 -43.08 -14.30 1.25
CA LYS A 227 -43.43 -14.88 -0.05
C LYS A 227 -43.48 -16.41 -0.07
N ASN A 228 -42.90 -17.06 0.93
CA ASN A 228 -42.79 -18.52 1.02
C ASN A 228 -43.84 -19.13 1.97
N GLN A 229 -44.85 -18.34 2.39
CA GLN A 229 -46.12 -18.85 2.91
C GLN A 229 -47.06 -19.21 1.77
#